data_AF-A0A6I2ITM9-F1
#
_entry.id   AF-A0A6I2ITM9-F1
#
_cell.length_a   1.000
_cell.length_b   1.000
_cell.length_c   1.000
_cell.angle_alpha   90.00
_cell.angle_beta   90.00
_cell.angle_gamma   90.00
#
_symmetry.space_group_name_H-M   'P 1'
#
loop_
_entity.id
_entity.type
_entity.pdbx_description
1 polymer ?
#
loop_
_entity_poly.entity_id
_entity_poly.type
_entity_poly.pdbx_seq_one_letter_code
_entity_poly.pdbx_strand_id
1 'polypeptide(L)'
;MKPILLSCLSLLSLAVASVLTASPLYAADAHPLQIKLDDLRYSQQQLAARNPEFLGAYEKLIAGADKALGKPLYSVMDKTLTAASGDKHDYYSFPPYWWPDPNKKDGLPYIRKDGQTNPDANSDATDKKRLVNMSNDVWTLSLAWQFTQKPAYAEKARDQLLNWFVNPDTRMNPNLQHAQAIPGINDGRGIGLIDSRALVEVIDAVELLRPANVISDDEYQKIKQWYGDFYHWMTTSQNGFEEDNWHNNHGTYFDLQAASFALFSGDLAAAKKRLQITQLRRIPAHFDRDGRQMAEIERTRPWHYSNFHLEAYNKLGRLGEIAQVDVWNFNLDDRSLRKGYAYVANYVHSNEPWPWKDIDKMDDEKALVNMVSAARAWPDDSAFAEKAQWLMAKYPDDISHLITPLKQH
;
A
#
# COMPACT_ATOMS: atom_id res chain seq x y z
N MET A 1 -47.61 75.59 46.85
CA MET A 1 -48.30 74.30 47.02
C MET A 1 -47.25 73.19 47.01
N LYS A 2 -47.24 72.38 48.07
CA LYS A 2 -46.50 71.10 48.27
C LYS A 2 -46.93 70.04 47.21
N PRO A 3 -46.32 68.82 47.06
CA PRO A 3 -45.06 68.25 47.64
C PRO A 3 -44.31 67.20 46.72
N ILE A 4 -43.36 66.44 47.31
CA ILE A 4 -42.84 65.06 46.98
C ILE A 4 -41.98 64.88 45.69
N LEU A 5 -41.01 63.96 45.53
CA LEU A 5 -40.71 62.63 46.12
C LEU A 5 -39.25 62.21 45.77
N LEU A 6 -38.62 61.45 46.68
CA LEU A 6 -37.40 60.65 46.42
C LEU A 6 -37.64 59.63 45.30
N SER A 7 -36.61 59.29 44.52
CA SER A 7 -36.55 57.97 43.87
C SER A 7 -35.14 57.35 43.93
N CYS A 8 -35.10 56.17 44.55
CA CYS A 8 -34.08 55.14 44.41
C CYS A 8 -33.92 54.65 42.95
N LEU A 9 -33.02 53.68 42.77
CA LEU A 9 -32.66 52.87 41.59
C LEU A 9 -31.37 53.35 40.88
N SER A 10 -30.36 52.52 40.60
CA SER A 10 -30.08 51.11 40.90
C SER A 10 -28.67 50.83 40.38
N LEU A 11 -27.78 50.27 41.21
CA LEU A 11 -26.47 49.79 40.77
C LEU A 11 -26.66 48.56 39.88
N LEU A 12 -26.46 48.70 38.58
CA LEU A 12 -26.28 47.56 37.67
C LEU A 12 -24.80 47.16 37.65
N SER A 13 -24.49 46.06 38.32
CA SER A 13 -23.23 45.34 38.21
C SER A 13 -23.11 44.71 36.82
N LEU A 14 -22.18 45.19 35.98
CA LEU A 14 -21.76 44.48 34.77
C LEU A 14 -20.85 43.31 35.18
N ALA A 15 -21.39 42.10 35.12
CA ALA A 15 -20.58 40.88 35.08
C ALA A 15 -19.98 40.72 33.68
N VAL A 16 -18.66 40.87 33.55
CA VAL A 16 -17.94 40.55 32.32
C VAL A 16 -17.77 39.04 32.27
N ALA A 17 -18.62 38.37 31.49
CA ALA A 17 -18.43 36.95 31.17
C ALA A 17 -17.32 36.84 30.12
N SER A 18 -16.13 36.45 30.55
CA SER A 18 -15.04 36.03 29.66
C SER A 18 -15.42 34.71 28.99
N VAL A 19 -15.89 34.78 27.75
CA VAL A 19 -16.08 33.62 26.87
C VAL A 19 -14.69 33.12 26.46
N LEU A 20 -14.22 32.06 27.12
CA LEU A 20 -13.14 31.22 26.60
C LEU A 20 -13.66 30.56 25.33
N THR A 21 -13.31 31.12 24.17
CA THR A 21 -13.45 30.42 22.90
C THR A 21 -12.37 29.35 22.87
N ALA A 22 -12.73 28.11 23.22
CA ALA A 22 -11.92 26.96 22.86
C ALA A 22 -11.81 26.97 21.34
N SER A 23 -10.61 27.21 20.81
CA SER A 23 -10.34 27.00 19.39
C SER A 23 -10.74 25.56 19.08
N PRO A 24 -11.54 25.29 18.03
CA PRO A 24 -11.72 23.93 17.59
C PRO A 24 -10.32 23.39 17.29
N LEU A 25 -9.94 22.30 17.95
CA LEU A 25 -8.85 21.45 17.49
C LEU A 25 -9.22 21.07 16.05
N TYR A 26 -8.71 21.81 15.07
CA TYR A 26 -8.92 21.48 13.67
C TYR A 26 -8.33 20.09 13.48
N ALA A 27 -9.18 19.13 13.11
CA ALA A 27 -8.74 17.80 12.74
C ALA A 27 -7.63 17.94 11.69
N ALA A 28 -6.52 17.22 11.87
CA ALA A 28 -5.41 17.32 10.95
C ALA A 28 -5.83 16.89 9.54
N ASP A 29 -5.38 17.63 8.52
CA ASP A 29 -5.62 17.27 7.13
C ASP A 29 -4.97 15.92 6.79
N ALA A 30 -5.65 15.16 5.93
CA ALA A 30 -5.19 13.88 5.41
C ALA A 30 -4.65 14.07 3.98
N HIS A 31 -3.49 13.48 3.68
CA HIS A 31 -2.86 13.54 2.37
C HIS A 31 -2.45 12.14 1.87
N PRO A 32 -3.41 11.21 1.67
CA PRO A 32 -3.10 9.89 1.13
C PRO A 32 -2.42 9.99 -0.24
N LEU A 33 -1.45 9.12 -0.48
CA LEU A 33 -0.67 9.09 -1.71
C LEU A 33 -1.38 8.28 -2.80
N GLN A 34 -1.97 7.14 -2.47
CA GLN A 34 -2.56 6.22 -3.46
C GLN A 34 -4.04 6.52 -3.70
N ILE A 35 -4.83 6.67 -2.65
CA ILE A 35 -6.24 6.98 -2.73
C ILE A 35 -6.44 8.48 -2.93
N LYS A 36 -7.45 8.85 -3.75
CA LYS A 36 -7.97 10.22 -3.82
C LYS A 36 -9.13 10.37 -2.84
N LEU A 37 -9.08 11.34 -1.93
CA LEU A 37 -10.19 11.59 -0.99
C LEU A 37 -11.52 11.86 -1.72
N ASP A 38 -11.47 12.45 -2.92
CA ASP A 38 -12.64 12.68 -3.77
C ASP A 38 -13.32 11.40 -4.24
N ASP A 39 -12.54 10.32 -4.42
CA ASP A 39 -13.06 9.01 -4.77
C ASP A 39 -13.79 8.40 -3.59
N LEU A 40 -13.23 8.51 -2.38
CA LEU A 40 -13.90 8.07 -1.16
C LEU A 40 -15.19 8.84 -0.88
N ARG A 41 -15.18 10.17 -1.10
CA ARG A 41 -16.39 11.00 -0.98
C ARG A 41 -17.45 10.58 -1.98
N TYR A 42 -17.07 10.30 -3.23
CA TYR A 42 -17.99 9.77 -4.23
C TYR A 42 -18.57 8.42 -3.78
N SER A 43 -17.74 7.47 -3.33
CA SER A 43 -18.20 6.18 -2.84
C SER A 43 -19.14 6.29 -1.64
N GLN A 44 -18.88 7.22 -0.70
CA GLN A 44 -19.78 7.52 0.42
C GLN A 44 -21.16 8.00 -0.07
N GLN A 45 -21.21 8.84 -1.10
CA GLN A 45 -22.47 9.28 -1.71
C GLN A 45 -23.22 8.11 -2.35
N GLN A 46 -22.51 7.22 -3.07
CA GLN A 46 -23.11 6.04 -3.67
C GLN A 46 -23.67 5.07 -2.62
N LEU A 47 -22.96 4.88 -1.50
CA LEU A 47 -23.44 4.09 -0.37
C LEU A 47 -24.66 4.71 0.32
N ALA A 48 -24.67 6.03 0.51
CA ALA A 48 -25.83 6.75 1.06
C ALA A 48 -27.06 6.62 0.15
N ALA A 49 -26.86 6.60 -1.17
CA ALA A 49 -27.89 6.33 -2.17
C ALA A 49 -28.27 4.84 -2.29
N ARG A 50 -27.61 3.95 -1.52
CA ARG A 50 -27.77 2.49 -1.59
C ARG A 50 -27.55 1.93 -2.99
N ASN A 51 -26.61 2.50 -3.75
CA ASN A 51 -26.25 1.98 -5.06
C ASN A 51 -25.72 0.53 -4.93
N PRO A 52 -26.39 -0.47 -5.55
CA PRO A 52 -26.04 -1.88 -5.39
C PRO A 52 -24.61 -2.21 -5.82
N GLU A 53 -24.02 -1.43 -6.74
CA GLU A 53 -22.63 -1.64 -7.20
C GLU A 53 -21.59 -1.46 -6.08
N PHE A 54 -21.91 -0.66 -5.04
CA PHE A 54 -20.97 -0.32 -3.96
C PHE A 54 -21.19 -1.15 -2.70
N LEU A 55 -22.37 -1.77 -2.55
CA LEU A 55 -22.79 -2.43 -1.30
C LEU A 55 -21.94 -3.67 -0.99
N GLY A 56 -21.65 -4.52 -1.99
CA GLY A 56 -20.88 -5.75 -1.78
C GLY A 56 -19.46 -5.48 -1.26
N ALA A 57 -18.74 -4.56 -1.92
CA ALA A 57 -17.41 -4.15 -1.49
C ALA A 57 -17.41 -3.52 -0.09
N TYR A 58 -18.43 -2.72 0.24
CA TYR A 58 -18.59 -2.13 1.57
C TYR A 58 -18.85 -3.19 2.64
N GLU A 59 -19.77 -4.13 2.41
CA GLU A 59 -20.06 -5.22 3.35
C GLU A 59 -18.81 -6.08 3.61
N LYS A 60 -18.04 -6.40 2.56
CA LYS A 60 -16.78 -7.14 2.70
C LYS A 60 -15.72 -6.35 3.48
N LEU A 61 -15.61 -5.03 3.26
CA LEU A 61 -14.72 -4.15 4.01
C LEU A 61 -15.08 -4.16 5.51
N ILE A 62 -16.35 -3.98 5.86
CA ILE A 62 -16.79 -3.95 7.25
C ILE A 62 -16.59 -5.31 7.93
N ALA A 63 -16.93 -6.41 7.24
CA ALA A 63 -16.68 -7.75 7.77
C ALA A 63 -15.18 -8.02 8.00
N GLY A 64 -14.32 -7.54 7.10
CA GLY A 64 -12.86 -7.58 7.25
C GLY A 64 -12.39 -6.78 8.47
N ALA A 65 -12.91 -5.57 8.65
CA ALA A 65 -12.56 -4.69 9.76
C ALA A 65 -13.00 -5.25 11.12
N ASP A 66 -14.22 -5.79 11.20
CA ASP A 66 -14.72 -6.44 12.42
C ASP A 66 -13.89 -7.67 12.79
N LYS A 67 -13.43 -8.44 11.80
CA LYS A 67 -12.47 -9.52 12.03
C LYS A 67 -11.11 -9.00 12.51
N ALA A 68 -10.63 -7.89 11.94
CA ALA A 68 -9.35 -7.30 12.31
C ALA A 68 -9.34 -6.75 13.75
N LEU A 69 -10.48 -6.26 14.26
CA LEU A 69 -10.62 -5.85 15.67
C LEU A 69 -10.25 -6.97 16.65
N GLY A 70 -10.59 -8.23 16.33
CA GLY A 70 -10.35 -9.38 17.19
C GLY A 70 -8.94 -9.98 17.12
N LYS A 71 -8.06 -9.46 16.25
CA LYS A 71 -6.70 -9.99 16.07
C LYS A 71 -5.71 -9.39 17.08
N PRO A 72 -4.61 -10.10 17.42
CA PRO A 72 -3.54 -9.52 18.23
C PRO A 72 -2.82 -8.39 17.48
N LEU A 73 -2.06 -7.57 18.21
CA LEU A 73 -1.12 -6.65 17.58
C LEU A 73 0.11 -7.45 17.12
N TYR A 74 0.52 -7.24 15.88
CA TYR A 74 1.66 -7.88 15.26
C TYR A 74 2.97 -7.15 15.59
N SER A 75 4.05 -7.91 15.79
CA SER A 75 5.41 -7.39 15.91
C SER A 75 6.43 -8.37 15.31
N VAL A 76 7.53 -7.85 14.74
CA VAL A 76 8.69 -8.67 14.37
C VAL A 76 9.27 -9.46 15.56
N MET A 77 8.93 -9.08 16.79
CA MET A 77 9.32 -9.79 18.01
C MET A 77 8.55 -11.10 18.22
N ASP A 78 7.50 -11.38 17.46
CA ASP A 78 6.70 -12.61 17.63
C ASP A 78 7.27 -13.81 16.87
N LYS A 79 8.28 -13.61 16.01
CA LYS A 79 8.92 -14.72 15.29
C LYS A 79 9.68 -15.64 16.24
N THR A 80 9.76 -16.93 15.87
CA THR A 80 10.52 -17.92 16.64
C THR A 80 11.97 -18.04 16.15
N LEU A 81 12.23 -17.75 14.87
CA LEU A 81 13.57 -17.74 14.30
C LEU A 81 14.14 -16.33 14.33
N THR A 82 15.42 -16.19 14.69
CA THR A 82 16.11 -14.88 14.70
C THR A 82 17.08 -14.80 13.53
N ALA A 83 17.21 -13.61 12.94
CA ALA A 83 18.19 -13.36 11.90
C ALA A 83 19.63 -13.56 12.39
N ALA A 84 20.58 -13.63 11.46
CA ALA A 84 22.00 -13.81 11.79
C ALA A 84 22.59 -12.68 12.64
N SER A 85 21.98 -11.48 12.63
CA SER A 85 22.36 -10.36 13.51
C SER A 85 22.17 -10.66 15.00
N GLY A 86 21.29 -11.60 15.35
CA GLY A 86 20.86 -11.85 16.73
C GLY A 86 19.88 -10.79 17.26
N ASP A 87 19.58 -9.73 16.50
CA ASP A 87 18.58 -8.74 16.85
C ASP A 87 17.19 -9.19 16.37
N LYS A 88 16.25 -9.32 17.30
CA LYS A 88 14.89 -9.73 17.00
C LYS A 88 14.06 -8.60 16.38
N HIS A 89 14.50 -7.34 16.48
CA HIS A 89 13.89 -6.19 15.80
C HIS A 89 14.16 -6.19 14.29
N ASP A 90 15.16 -6.95 13.81
CA ASP A 90 15.39 -7.09 12.39
C ASP A 90 14.33 -7.97 11.74
N TYR A 91 13.78 -7.50 10.62
CA TYR A 91 12.87 -8.28 9.80
C TYR A 91 13.58 -9.50 9.21
N TYR A 92 12.97 -10.68 9.35
CA TYR A 92 13.53 -11.93 8.86
C TYR A 92 12.54 -12.71 8.00
N SER A 93 12.98 -13.13 6.81
CA SER A 93 12.28 -14.09 5.96
C SER A 93 13.29 -14.95 5.19
N PHE A 94 12.85 -16.10 4.68
CA PHE A 94 13.68 -16.96 3.83
C PHE A 94 12.83 -17.61 2.72
N PRO A 95 13.42 -17.95 1.56
CA PRO A 95 12.72 -18.57 0.45
C PRO A 95 12.16 -19.97 0.77
N PRO A 96 11.00 -20.36 0.18
CA PRO A 96 10.26 -21.55 0.58
C PRO A 96 10.99 -22.87 0.36
N TYR A 97 11.99 -22.97 -0.52
CA TYR A 97 12.62 -24.26 -0.85
C TYR A 97 13.92 -24.55 -0.11
N TRP A 98 14.20 -23.83 0.99
CA TRP A 98 15.42 -23.99 1.76
C TRP A 98 15.15 -24.61 3.12
N TRP A 99 15.90 -25.66 3.44
CA TRP A 99 15.68 -26.51 4.60
C TRP A 99 16.97 -26.68 5.41
N PRO A 100 16.87 -26.85 6.74
CA PRO A 100 18.01 -27.29 7.53
C PRO A 100 18.62 -28.59 6.96
N ASP A 101 19.95 -28.66 6.89
CA ASP A 101 20.65 -29.89 6.50
C ASP A 101 20.62 -30.91 7.64
N PRO A 102 19.91 -32.05 7.49
CA PRO A 102 19.82 -33.06 8.54
C PRO A 102 21.16 -33.73 8.88
N ASN A 103 22.17 -33.57 8.02
CA ASN A 103 23.51 -34.12 8.25
C ASN A 103 24.42 -33.19 9.08
N LYS A 104 23.91 -32.03 9.49
CA LYS A 104 24.65 -31.01 10.23
C LYS A 104 24.03 -30.82 11.60
N LYS A 105 24.87 -30.68 12.63
CA LYS A 105 24.43 -30.58 14.03
C LYS A 105 23.52 -29.36 14.27
N ASP A 106 23.79 -28.28 13.55
CA ASP A 106 23.08 -27.00 13.60
C ASP A 106 22.11 -26.80 12.41
N GLY A 107 22.03 -27.79 11.49
CA GLY A 107 21.23 -27.68 10.29
C GLY A 107 21.76 -26.70 9.24
N LEU A 108 23.01 -26.21 9.36
CA LEU A 108 23.58 -25.20 8.47
C LEU A 108 24.74 -25.75 7.60
N PRO A 109 24.94 -25.21 6.38
CA PRO A 109 24.05 -24.28 5.68
C PRO A 109 22.75 -24.96 5.28
N TYR A 110 21.68 -24.18 5.09
CA TYR A 110 20.44 -24.73 4.53
C TYR A 110 20.70 -25.32 3.14
N ILE A 111 19.98 -26.39 2.82
CA ILE A 111 20.00 -27.05 1.52
C ILE A 111 18.73 -26.77 0.74
N ARG A 112 18.87 -26.56 -0.56
CA ARG A 112 17.73 -26.36 -1.45
C ARG A 112 17.06 -27.70 -1.76
N LYS A 113 15.75 -27.80 -1.49
CA LYS A 113 14.88 -28.91 -1.91
C LYS A 113 13.80 -28.37 -2.85
N ASP A 114 14.13 -28.33 -4.14
CA ASP A 114 13.26 -27.70 -5.13
C ASP A 114 11.87 -28.35 -5.18
N GLY A 115 10.81 -27.54 -5.25
CA GLY A 115 9.42 -28.00 -5.19
C GLY A 115 8.93 -28.47 -3.81
N GLN A 116 9.79 -28.53 -2.79
CA GLN A 116 9.42 -28.90 -1.42
C GLN A 116 9.40 -27.66 -0.53
N THR A 117 8.20 -27.13 -0.28
CA THR A 117 8.01 -25.94 0.56
C THR A 117 8.30 -26.24 2.03
N ASN A 118 9.32 -25.59 2.58
CA ASN A 118 9.54 -25.45 4.01
C ASN A 118 8.37 -24.64 4.60
N PRO A 119 7.56 -25.24 5.50
CA PRO A 119 6.43 -24.56 6.10
C PRO A 119 6.86 -23.31 6.89
N ASP A 120 8.07 -23.29 7.46
CA ASP A 120 8.57 -22.17 8.27
C ASP A 120 8.77 -20.88 7.45
N ALA A 121 9.02 -20.99 6.14
CA ALA A 121 9.15 -19.84 5.25
C ALA A 121 7.86 -19.02 5.15
N ASN A 122 6.71 -19.62 5.46
CA ASN A 122 5.38 -18.99 5.39
C ASN A 122 4.57 -19.15 6.69
N SER A 123 5.19 -19.61 7.78
CA SER A 123 4.56 -19.71 9.10
C SER A 123 4.89 -18.49 9.96
N ASP A 124 4.46 -18.51 11.22
CA ASP A 124 4.77 -17.45 12.18
C ASP A 124 6.25 -17.52 12.66
N ALA A 125 7.02 -18.49 12.15
CA ALA A 125 8.47 -18.60 12.37
C ALA A 125 9.28 -17.45 11.78
N THR A 126 8.73 -16.72 10.81
CA THR A 126 9.35 -15.58 10.12
C THR A 126 8.37 -14.40 10.03
N ASP A 127 8.79 -13.27 9.45
CA ASP A 127 8.05 -12.01 9.45
C ASP A 127 7.19 -11.75 8.21
N LYS A 128 7.34 -12.51 7.12
CA LYS A 128 6.66 -12.23 5.85
C LYS A 128 5.14 -12.21 5.95
N LYS A 129 4.55 -13.29 6.44
CA LYS A 129 3.10 -13.39 6.64
C LYS A 129 2.62 -12.33 7.64
N ARG A 130 3.42 -12.04 8.66
CA ARG A 130 3.12 -11.08 9.71
C ARG A 130 3.05 -9.65 9.19
N LEU A 131 4.05 -9.20 8.42
CA LEU A 131 4.07 -7.89 7.79
C LEU A 131 2.86 -7.70 6.86
N VAL A 132 2.53 -8.72 6.06
CA VAL A 132 1.36 -8.68 5.18
C VAL A 132 0.05 -8.57 5.99
N ASN A 133 -0.11 -9.37 7.04
CA ASN A 133 -1.30 -9.30 7.90
C ASN A 133 -1.42 -7.94 8.60
N MET A 134 -0.32 -7.44 9.16
CA MET A 134 -0.26 -6.12 9.80
C MET A 134 -0.70 -5.02 8.82
N SER A 135 -0.11 -5.00 7.63
CA SER A 135 -0.40 -4.00 6.61
C SER A 135 -1.87 -4.06 6.16
N ASN A 136 -2.37 -5.26 5.87
CA ASN A 136 -3.75 -5.47 5.46
C ASN A 136 -4.76 -5.08 6.53
N ASP A 137 -4.50 -5.41 7.79
CA ASP A 137 -5.42 -5.12 8.89
C ASP A 137 -5.46 -3.62 9.21
N VAL A 138 -4.30 -2.95 9.25
CA VAL A 138 -4.24 -1.49 9.43
C VAL A 138 -4.95 -0.77 8.28
N TRP A 139 -4.73 -1.20 7.04
CA TRP A 139 -5.42 -0.68 5.88
C TRP A 139 -6.95 -0.83 6.00
N THR A 140 -7.40 -2.06 6.28
CA THR A 140 -8.82 -2.42 6.37
C THR A 140 -9.51 -1.63 7.48
N LEU A 141 -8.89 -1.53 8.66
CA LEU A 141 -9.41 -0.78 9.80
C LEU A 141 -9.49 0.73 9.49
N SER A 142 -8.44 1.30 8.91
CA SER A 142 -8.40 2.74 8.61
C SER A 142 -9.43 3.13 7.56
N LEU A 143 -9.58 2.31 6.52
CA LEU A 143 -10.58 2.52 5.48
C LEU A 143 -12.01 2.31 6.02
N ALA A 144 -12.24 1.30 6.85
CA ALA A 144 -13.53 1.10 7.49
C ALA A 144 -13.88 2.25 8.44
N TRP A 145 -12.91 2.78 9.19
CA TRP A 145 -13.10 4.01 9.96
C TRP A 145 -13.51 5.17 9.06
N GLN A 146 -12.85 5.37 7.92
CA GLN A 146 -13.18 6.45 7.00
C GLN A 146 -14.65 6.40 6.52
N PHE A 147 -15.19 5.21 6.27
CA PHE A 147 -16.60 5.06 5.86
C PHE A 147 -17.61 5.08 7.02
N THR A 148 -17.25 4.55 8.19
CA THR A 148 -18.20 4.34 9.31
C THR A 148 -18.08 5.36 10.44
N GLN A 149 -16.92 6.01 10.54
CA GLN A 149 -16.51 6.85 11.65
C GLN A 149 -16.54 6.14 13.02
N LYS A 150 -16.49 4.80 13.05
CA LYS A 150 -16.49 4.00 14.29
C LYS A 150 -15.13 4.09 15.00
N PRO A 151 -15.02 4.69 16.21
CA PRO A 151 -13.74 4.96 16.86
C PRO A 151 -12.85 3.72 17.07
N ALA A 152 -13.47 2.57 17.39
CA ALA A 152 -12.75 1.32 17.63
C ALA A 152 -11.84 0.88 16.47
N TYR A 153 -12.22 1.16 15.23
CA TYR A 153 -11.37 0.83 14.08
C TYR A 153 -10.11 1.70 14.03
N ALA A 154 -10.26 3.02 14.25
CA ALA A 154 -9.14 3.96 14.28
C ALA A 154 -8.19 3.68 15.44
N GLU A 155 -8.73 3.43 16.64
CA GLU A 155 -7.94 3.10 17.83
C GLU A 155 -7.11 1.83 17.62
N LYS A 156 -7.73 0.76 17.11
CA LYS A 156 -7.02 -0.50 16.83
C LYS A 156 -5.93 -0.35 15.76
N ALA A 157 -6.21 0.42 14.71
CA ALA A 157 -5.23 0.69 13.66
C ALA A 157 -4.04 1.50 14.20
N ARG A 158 -4.30 2.53 15.01
CA ARG A 158 -3.28 3.31 15.72
C ARG A 158 -2.41 2.42 16.62
N ASP A 159 -3.02 1.58 17.45
CA ASP A 159 -2.28 0.67 18.33
C ASP A 159 -1.32 -0.24 17.55
N GLN A 160 -1.77 -0.76 16.41
CA GLN A 160 -0.95 -1.59 15.53
C GLN A 160 0.20 -0.81 14.88
N LEU A 161 -0.06 0.42 14.41
CA LEU A 161 0.97 1.29 13.85
C LEU A 161 2.07 1.58 14.88
N LEU A 162 1.70 1.95 16.11
CA LEU A 162 2.67 2.22 17.16
C LEU A 162 3.45 0.97 17.56
N ASN A 163 2.79 -0.19 17.61
CA ASN A 163 3.44 -1.46 17.93
C ASN A 163 4.47 -1.88 16.87
N TRP A 164 4.24 -1.56 15.59
CA TRP A 164 5.15 -1.95 14.53
C TRP A 164 6.28 -0.94 14.28
N PHE A 165 6.01 0.36 14.41
CA PHE A 165 6.95 1.41 13.98
C PHE A 165 7.62 2.18 15.13
N VAL A 166 6.97 2.26 16.29
CA VAL A 166 7.34 3.27 17.31
C VAL A 166 7.81 2.66 18.61
N ASN A 167 7.04 1.73 19.18
CA ASN A 167 7.30 1.19 20.51
C ASN A 167 8.66 0.48 20.55
N PRO A 168 9.63 0.91 21.38
CA PRO A 168 10.97 0.33 21.41
C PRO A 168 10.99 -1.17 21.71
N ASP A 169 9.99 -1.70 22.43
CA ASP A 169 9.94 -3.11 22.80
C ASP A 169 9.47 -4.02 21.64
N THR A 170 8.83 -3.44 20.61
CA THR A 170 8.15 -4.21 19.56
C THR A 170 8.42 -3.74 18.13
N ARG A 171 9.02 -2.56 17.94
CA ARG A 171 9.21 -1.96 16.63
C ARG A 171 10.10 -2.81 15.71
N MET A 172 9.84 -2.74 14.42
CA MET A 172 10.74 -3.25 13.40
C MET A 172 11.88 -2.23 13.16
N ASN A 173 13.12 -2.68 13.01
CA ASN A 173 14.20 -1.82 12.53
C ASN A 173 13.92 -1.40 11.08
N PRO A 174 14.20 -0.15 10.66
CA PRO A 174 13.86 0.37 9.32
C PRO A 174 14.84 -0.16 8.26
N ASN A 175 14.93 -1.47 8.09
CA ASN A 175 15.74 -2.14 7.08
C ASN A 175 15.22 -3.55 6.77
N LEU A 176 15.54 -4.07 5.58
CA LEU A 176 15.30 -5.45 5.17
C LEU A 176 16.64 -6.19 4.92
N GLN A 177 17.62 -5.98 5.80
CA GLN A 177 18.94 -6.60 5.67
C GLN A 177 18.84 -8.14 5.66
N HIS A 178 17.85 -8.68 6.38
CA HIS A 178 17.64 -10.11 6.56
C HIS A 178 16.39 -10.67 5.86
N ALA A 179 15.90 -9.95 4.85
CA ALA A 179 14.82 -10.42 4.00
C ALA A 179 15.30 -11.47 2.99
N GLN A 180 14.54 -12.55 2.88
CA GLN A 180 14.80 -13.70 2.03
C GLN A 180 16.23 -14.27 2.14
N ALA A 181 16.79 -14.22 3.34
CA ALA A 181 18.09 -14.79 3.69
C ALA A 181 18.12 -16.31 3.41
N ILE A 182 19.30 -16.85 3.16
CA ILE A 182 19.48 -18.31 3.09
C ILE A 182 20.43 -18.70 4.23
N PRO A 183 19.92 -19.28 5.34
CA PRO A 183 20.72 -19.51 6.53
C PRO A 183 22.01 -20.30 6.26
N GLY A 184 23.13 -19.75 6.73
CA GLY A 184 24.47 -20.30 6.51
C GLY A 184 25.05 -20.05 5.11
N ILE A 185 24.36 -19.30 4.23
CA ILE A 185 24.83 -18.97 2.87
C ILE A 185 24.87 -17.46 2.64
N ASN A 186 23.78 -16.75 2.94
CA ASN A 186 23.74 -15.28 2.90
C ASN A 186 22.77 -14.74 3.95
N ASP A 187 23.06 -13.53 4.40
CA ASP A 187 22.30 -12.88 5.46
C ASP A 187 21.00 -12.24 4.96
N GLY A 188 20.82 -12.10 3.64
CA GLY A 188 19.67 -11.49 2.97
C GLY A 188 19.95 -11.33 1.48
N ARG A 189 18.95 -10.89 0.70
CA ARG A 189 19.07 -10.70 -0.76
C ARG A 189 18.27 -9.48 -1.22
N GLY A 190 18.71 -8.81 -2.29
CA GLY A 190 17.97 -7.68 -2.87
C GLY A 190 16.50 -7.98 -3.17
N ILE A 191 16.22 -9.12 -3.81
CA ILE A 191 14.84 -9.59 -4.08
C ILE A 191 13.96 -9.79 -2.85
N GLY A 192 14.54 -9.78 -1.65
CA GLY A 192 13.79 -9.76 -0.38
C GLY A 192 13.01 -8.47 -0.16
N LEU A 193 13.44 -7.36 -0.76
CA LEU A 193 12.82 -6.04 -0.58
C LEU A 193 11.36 -6.01 -1.05
N ILE A 194 10.98 -6.84 -2.02
CA ILE A 194 9.57 -6.96 -2.43
C ILE A 194 8.62 -7.42 -1.31
N ASP A 195 9.14 -8.01 -0.22
CA ASP A 195 8.34 -8.39 0.94
C ASP A 195 7.73 -7.14 1.62
N SER A 196 8.37 -5.98 1.57
CA SER A 196 7.88 -4.72 2.16
C SER A 196 6.95 -3.90 1.28
N ARG A 197 6.58 -4.37 0.08
CA ARG A 197 5.70 -3.60 -0.84
C ARG A 197 4.36 -3.19 -0.21
N ALA A 198 3.86 -3.97 0.75
CA ALA A 198 2.59 -3.71 1.45
C ALA A 198 2.66 -2.49 2.40
N LEU A 199 3.87 -2.00 2.70
CA LEU A 199 4.04 -0.77 3.47
C LEU A 199 3.61 0.48 2.68
N VAL A 200 3.45 0.37 1.36
CA VAL A 200 2.93 1.48 0.54
C VAL A 200 1.50 1.82 0.93
N GLU A 201 0.64 0.83 1.18
CA GLU A 201 -0.75 1.02 1.62
C GLU A 201 -0.84 1.53 3.06
N VAL A 202 0.14 1.18 3.91
CA VAL A 202 0.19 1.63 5.30
C VAL A 202 0.35 3.15 5.39
N ILE A 203 1.02 3.78 4.42
CA ILE A 203 1.11 5.25 4.34
C ILE A 203 -0.29 5.88 4.28
N ASP A 204 -1.11 5.42 3.33
CA ASP A 204 -2.47 5.94 3.19
C ASP A 204 -3.32 5.62 4.41
N ALA A 205 -3.11 4.47 5.06
CA ALA A 205 -3.78 4.16 6.32
C ALA A 205 -3.45 5.18 7.43
N VAL A 206 -2.17 5.55 7.58
CA VAL A 206 -1.74 6.59 8.54
C VAL A 206 -2.39 7.93 8.19
N GLU A 207 -2.37 8.33 6.92
CA GLU A 207 -2.96 9.58 6.46
C GLU A 207 -4.47 9.62 6.66
N LEU A 208 -5.18 8.52 6.37
CA LEU A 208 -6.62 8.41 6.60
C LEU A 208 -6.96 8.54 8.09
N LEU A 209 -6.10 8.12 9.02
CA LEU A 209 -6.37 8.26 10.46
C LEU A 209 -6.11 9.66 11.03
N ARG A 210 -5.46 10.57 10.28
CA ARG A 210 -5.15 11.94 10.74
C ARG A 210 -6.39 12.69 11.25
N PRO A 211 -7.53 12.70 10.53
CA PRO A 211 -8.70 13.43 10.99
C PRO A 211 -9.41 12.76 12.19
N ALA A 212 -9.10 11.49 12.49
CA ALA A 212 -9.60 10.79 13.67
C ALA A 212 -8.98 11.32 14.98
N ASN A 213 -7.84 12.04 14.88
CA ASN A 213 -7.09 12.56 16.02
C ASN A 213 -6.67 11.47 17.04
N VAL A 214 -6.47 10.24 16.58
CA VAL A 214 -6.00 9.11 17.42
C VAL A 214 -4.48 8.94 17.42
N ILE A 215 -3.79 9.52 16.42
CA ILE A 215 -2.33 9.56 16.30
C ILE A 215 -1.90 10.99 16.64
N SER A 216 -1.12 11.15 17.71
CA SER A 216 -0.53 12.44 18.06
C SER A 216 0.50 12.89 17.02
N ASP A 217 0.80 14.19 16.98
CA ASP A 217 1.81 14.70 16.03
C ASP A 217 3.19 14.10 16.26
N ASP A 218 3.59 13.83 17.52
CA ASP A 218 4.86 13.15 17.84
C ASP A 218 4.88 11.71 17.32
N GLU A 219 3.80 10.95 17.53
CA GLU A 219 3.66 9.59 16.99
C GLU A 219 3.69 9.59 15.45
N TYR A 220 3.02 10.55 14.82
CA TYR A 220 3.04 10.72 13.36
C TYR A 220 4.45 11.03 12.85
N GLN A 221 5.19 11.96 13.48
CA GLN A 221 6.57 12.24 13.08
C GLN A 221 7.49 11.03 13.26
N LYS A 222 7.30 10.22 14.30
CA LYS A 222 8.08 8.98 14.50
C LYS A 222 7.82 7.95 13.41
N ILE A 223 6.56 7.80 12.96
CA ILE A 223 6.22 6.93 11.83
C ILE A 223 6.88 7.47 10.55
N LYS A 224 6.78 8.76 10.27
CA LYS A 224 7.44 9.39 9.10
C LYS A 224 8.96 9.21 9.14
N GLN A 225 9.57 9.38 10.30
CA GLN A 225 11.00 9.17 10.48
C GLN A 225 11.39 7.73 10.14
N TRP A 226 10.63 6.73 10.60
CA TRP A 226 10.88 5.33 10.25
C TRP A 226 10.88 5.10 8.73
N TYR A 227 9.92 5.69 8.01
CA TYR A 227 9.89 5.60 6.53
C TYR A 227 11.07 6.33 5.87
N GLY A 228 11.51 7.47 6.43
CA GLY A 228 12.70 8.19 5.98
C GLY A 228 13.98 7.38 6.17
N ASP A 229 14.14 6.75 7.34
CA ASP A 229 15.26 5.86 7.65
C ASP A 229 15.25 4.62 6.74
N PHE A 230 14.07 4.05 6.51
CA PHE A 230 13.93 2.89 5.63
C PHE A 230 14.21 3.24 4.17
N TYR A 231 13.76 4.41 3.70
CA TYR A 231 14.11 4.97 2.41
C TYR A 231 15.63 5.17 2.26
N HIS A 232 16.28 5.72 3.28
CA HIS A 232 17.73 5.90 3.29
C HIS A 232 18.46 4.56 3.19
N TRP A 233 18.09 3.56 4.00
CA TRP A 233 18.67 2.22 3.92
C TRP A 233 18.45 1.58 2.54
N MET A 234 17.23 1.65 2.00
CA MET A 234 16.88 1.08 0.70
C MET A 234 17.68 1.70 -0.44
N THR A 235 18.08 2.97 -0.35
CA THR A 235 18.79 3.67 -1.44
C THR A 235 20.31 3.67 -1.29
N THR A 236 20.83 3.16 -0.17
CA THR A 236 22.28 3.14 0.12
C THR A 236 22.83 1.75 0.44
N SER A 237 21.98 0.76 0.73
CA SER A 237 22.39 -0.61 1.01
C SER A 237 22.68 -1.42 -0.25
N GLN A 238 23.48 -2.48 -0.09
CA GLN A 238 23.76 -3.44 -1.16
C GLN A 238 22.48 -4.17 -1.63
N ASN A 239 21.62 -4.60 -0.69
CA ASN A 239 20.34 -5.22 -1.02
C ASN A 239 19.46 -4.26 -1.84
N GLY A 240 19.41 -2.99 -1.44
CA GLY A 240 18.71 -1.94 -2.18
C GLY A 240 19.24 -1.75 -3.60
N PHE A 241 20.57 -1.69 -3.76
CA PHE A 241 21.21 -1.61 -5.07
C PHE A 241 20.88 -2.81 -5.96
N GLU A 242 20.87 -4.03 -5.43
CA GLU A 242 20.51 -5.25 -6.17
C GLU A 242 19.06 -5.22 -6.67
N GLU A 243 18.12 -4.84 -5.81
CA GLU A 243 16.71 -4.75 -6.18
C GLU A 243 16.45 -3.61 -7.19
N ASP A 244 17.09 -2.44 -7.00
CA ASP A 244 17.02 -1.32 -7.93
C ASP A 244 17.49 -1.71 -9.34
N ASN A 245 18.48 -2.60 -9.45
CA ASN A 245 18.97 -3.04 -10.76
C ASN A 245 18.27 -4.29 -11.31
N TRP A 246 17.24 -4.79 -10.63
CA TRP A 246 16.49 -5.94 -11.13
C TRP A 246 15.63 -5.58 -12.36
N HIS A 247 15.61 -6.46 -13.34
CA HIS A 247 15.15 -6.18 -14.71
C HIS A 247 13.64 -6.38 -14.96
N ASN A 248 12.89 -6.75 -13.92
CA ASN A 248 11.49 -7.15 -14.01
C ASN A 248 10.65 -6.38 -12.96
N ASN A 249 9.46 -6.88 -12.61
CA ASN A 249 8.56 -6.30 -11.61
C ASN A 249 9.27 -5.89 -10.30
N HIS A 250 10.32 -6.60 -9.87
CA HIS A 250 11.12 -6.23 -8.69
C HIS A 250 11.68 -4.80 -8.76
N GLY A 251 12.33 -4.43 -9.86
CA GLY A 251 12.86 -3.07 -10.04
C GLY A 251 11.75 -2.00 -10.12
N THR A 252 10.55 -2.39 -10.56
CA THR A 252 9.39 -1.49 -10.59
C THR A 252 8.79 -1.29 -9.20
N TYR A 253 8.68 -2.37 -8.41
CA TYR A 253 8.27 -2.30 -7.01
C TYR A 253 9.30 -1.59 -6.13
N PHE A 254 10.59 -1.65 -6.48
CA PHE A 254 11.60 -0.79 -5.86
C PHE A 254 11.29 0.69 -6.13
N ASP A 255 11.06 1.06 -7.39
CA ASP A 255 10.76 2.45 -7.74
C ASP A 255 9.48 2.95 -7.05
N LEU A 256 8.44 2.11 -6.96
CA LEU A 256 7.21 2.41 -6.23
C LEU A 256 7.50 2.69 -4.75
N GLN A 257 8.18 1.77 -4.05
CA GLN A 257 8.52 1.94 -2.64
C GLN A 257 9.38 3.18 -2.42
N ALA A 258 10.43 3.38 -3.23
CA ALA A 258 11.32 4.52 -3.12
C ALA A 258 10.59 5.86 -3.34
N ALA A 259 9.69 5.96 -4.32
CA ALA A 259 8.92 7.17 -4.55
C ALA A 259 7.89 7.42 -3.43
N SER A 260 7.17 6.38 -2.97
CA SER A 260 6.20 6.48 -1.88
C SER A 260 6.85 6.90 -0.57
N PHE A 261 7.95 6.25 -0.19
CA PHE A 261 8.59 6.48 1.10
C PHE A 261 9.26 7.86 1.13
N ALA A 262 9.87 8.29 0.02
CA ALA A 262 10.39 9.65 -0.11
C ALA A 262 9.28 10.71 0.01
N LEU A 263 8.15 10.55 -0.69
CA LEU A 263 7.02 11.47 -0.57
C LEU A 263 6.49 11.55 0.87
N PHE A 264 6.25 10.39 1.47
CA PHE A 264 5.71 10.32 2.83
C PHE A 264 6.69 10.91 3.85
N SER A 265 8.00 10.67 3.72
CA SER A 265 9.00 11.26 4.60
C SER A 265 9.30 12.75 4.29
N GLY A 266 8.67 13.33 3.26
CA GLY A 266 8.78 14.76 2.92
C GLY A 266 9.84 15.13 1.89
N ASP A 267 10.48 14.16 1.23
CA ASP A 267 11.47 14.38 0.16
C ASP A 267 10.84 14.28 -1.23
N LEU A 268 10.13 15.34 -1.61
CA LEU A 268 9.51 15.47 -2.94
C LEU A 268 10.55 15.41 -4.09
N ALA A 269 11.75 15.94 -3.88
CA ALA A 269 12.77 16.00 -4.91
C ALA A 269 13.30 14.60 -5.25
N ALA A 270 13.56 13.78 -4.22
CA ALA A 270 13.97 12.40 -4.39
C ALA A 270 12.87 11.55 -5.05
N ALA A 271 11.61 11.73 -4.65
CA ALA A 271 10.49 11.06 -5.30
C ALA A 271 10.37 11.42 -6.78
N LYS A 272 10.47 12.72 -7.11
CA LYS A 272 10.45 13.20 -8.50
C LYS A 272 11.57 12.58 -9.33
N LYS A 273 12.79 12.54 -8.79
CA LYS A 273 13.93 11.89 -9.44
C LYS A 273 13.66 10.40 -9.68
N ARG A 274 13.07 9.69 -8.71
CA ARG A 274 12.74 8.28 -8.85
C ARG A 274 11.68 8.03 -9.92
N LEU A 275 10.65 8.88 -10.01
CA LEU A 275 9.62 8.79 -11.05
C LEU A 275 10.19 9.09 -12.46
N GLN A 276 11.15 10.00 -12.57
CA GLN A 276 11.88 10.21 -13.83
C GLN A 276 12.74 9.00 -14.22
N ILE A 277 13.32 8.28 -13.25
CA ILE A 277 13.99 7.01 -13.49
C ILE A 277 12.98 5.96 -13.98
N THR A 278 11.79 5.91 -13.39
CA THR A 278 10.70 5.04 -13.87
C THR A 278 10.38 5.31 -15.34
N GLN A 279 10.23 6.58 -15.73
CA GLN A 279 10.02 6.98 -17.12
C GLN A 279 11.18 6.54 -18.03
N LEU A 280 12.38 7.03 -17.76
CA LEU A 280 13.50 6.95 -18.70
C LEU A 280 14.19 5.58 -18.72
N ARG A 281 14.13 4.82 -17.62
CA ARG A 281 14.79 3.52 -17.51
C ARG A 281 13.80 2.37 -17.51
N ARG A 282 12.72 2.41 -16.72
CA ARG A 282 11.86 1.22 -16.52
C ARG A 282 10.91 1.00 -17.68
N ILE A 283 10.10 1.99 -18.03
CA ILE A 283 9.08 1.84 -19.07
C ILE A 283 9.69 1.33 -20.39
N PRO A 284 10.75 1.95 -20.96
CA PRO A 284 11.33 1.45 -22.18
C PRO A 284 12.09 0.12 -22.01
N ALA A 285 12.59 -0.23 -20.83
CA ALA A 285 13.24 -1.53 -20.63
C ALA A 285 12.24 -2.69 -20.46
N HIS A 286 11.06 -2.41 -19.89
CA HIS A 286 10.12 -3.44 -19.48
C HIS A 286 9.03 -3.73 -20.51
N PHE A 287 8.65 -2.73 -21.31
CA PHE A 287 7.64 -2.89 -22.36
C PHE A 287 8.31 -2.87 -23.73
N ASP A 288 7.98 -3.85 -24.57
CA ASP A 288 8.34 -3.78 -25.99
C ASP A 288 7.41 -2.81 -26.75
N ARG A 289 7.62 -2.70 -28.07
CA ARG A 289 6.85 -1.79 -28.94
C ARG A 289 5.37 -2.19 -29.08
N ASP A 290 5.02 -3.40 -28.69
CA ASP A 290 3.66 -3.93 -28.70
C ASP A 290 3.05 -3.97 -27.29
N GLY A 291 3.76 -3.44 -26.28
CA GLY A 291 3.31 -3.42 -24.90
C GLY A 291 3.56 -4.72 -24.12
N ARG A 292 4.32 -5.66 -24.68
CA ARG A 292 4.59 -6.93 -23.99
C ARG A 292 5.62 -6.73 -22.89
N GLN A 293 5.35 -7.34 -21.74
CA GLN A 293 6.23 -7.38 -20.58
C GLN A 293 7.08 -8.66 -20.62
N MET A 294 8.09 -8.72 -21.50
CA MET A 294 8.77 -10.00 -21.83
C MET A 294 9.37 -10.70 -20.61
N ALA A 295 9.97 -9.96 -19.67
CA ALA A 295 10.53 -10.52 -18.44
C ALA A 295 9.46 -11.16 -17.52
N GLU A 296 8.20 -10.72 -17.61
CA GLU A 296 7.07 -11.30 -16.88
C GLU A 296 6.44 -12.47 -17.63
N ILE A 297 6.39 -12.36 -18.96
CA ILE A 297 5.86 -13.38 -19.87
C ILE A 297 6.71 -14.66 -19.84
N GLU A 298 8.01 -14.55 -19.63
CA GLU A 298 8.92 -15.70 -19.53
C GLU A 298 8.79 -16.47 -18.20
N ARG A 299 8.01 -15.97 -17.25
CA ARG A 299 7.78 -16.62 -15.96
C ARG A 299 6.81 -17.79 -16.09
N THR A 300 6.75 -18.63 -15.06
CA THR A 300 5.83 -19.78 -15.02
C THR A 300 4.36 -19.39 -14.88
N ARG A 301 4.07 -18.18 -14.37
CA ARG A 301 2.73 -17.62 -14.16
C ARG A 301 2.59 -16.25 -14.86
N PRO A 302 2.75 -16.19 -16.18
CA PRO A 302 2.91 -14.94 -16.91
C PRO A 302 1.68 -14.02 -16.82
N TRP A 303 0.46 -14.56 -16.72
CA TRP A 303 -0.73 -13.73 -16.52
C TRP A 303 -0.71 -13.00 -15.18
N HIS A 304 -0.34 -13.70 -14.11
CA HIS A 304 -0.20 -13.12 -12.79
C HIS A 304 0.89 -12.04 -12.76
N TYR A 305 2.09 -12.34 -13.27
CA TYR A 305 3.21 -11.41 -13.21
C TYR A 305 2.99 -10.17 -14.09
N SER A 306 2.36 -10.32 -15.26
CA SER A 306 2.01 -9.18 -16.12
C SER A 306 1.04 -8.22 -15.42
N ASN A 307 0.07 -8.75 -14.67
CA ASN A 307 -0.89 -7.93 -13.93
C ASN A 307 -0.30 -7.34 -12.64
N PHE A 308 0.49 -8.13 -11.91
CA PHE A 308 1.21 -7.69 -10.71
C PHE A 308 2.19 -6.55 -11.04
N HIS A 309 2.84 -6.62 -12.20
CA HIS A 309 3.73 -5.56 -12.67
C HIS A 309 2.98 -4.27 -13.01
N LEU A 310 1.87 -4.36 -13.76
CA LEU A 310 1.01 -3.21 -14.03
C LEU A 310 0.41 -2.59 -12.75
N GLU A 311 0.16 -3.39 -11.71
CA GLU A 311 -0.33 -2.86 -10.43
C GLU A 311 0.66 -1.87 -9.80
N ALA A 312 1.96 -2.13 -9.90
CA ALA A 312 2.98 -1.17 -9.46
C ALA A 312 2.92 0.13 -10.28
N TYR A 313 2.64 0.04 -11.58
CA TYR A 313 2.48 1.22 -12.43
C TYR A 313 1.20 2.00 -12.17
N ASN A 314 0.11 1.36 -11.70
CA ASN A 314 -1.08 2.08 -11.23
C ASN A 314 -0.70 3.10 -10.16
N LYS A 315 0.07 2.62 -9.19
CA LYS A 315 0.52 3.39 -8.04
C LYS A 315 1.56 4.43 -8.42
N LEU A 316 2.55 4.06 -9.26
CA LEU A 316 3.56 5.01 -9.76
C LEU A 316 2.93 6.14 -10.59
N GLY A 317 1.93 5.84 -11.42
CA GLY A 317 1.16 6.83 -12.16
C GLY A 317 0.49 7.84 -11.22
N ARG A 318 -0.15 7.36 -10.17
CA ARG A 318 -0.75 8.19 -9.13
C ARG A 318 0.27 9.06 -8.38
N LEU A 319 1.43 8.50 -8.00
CA LEU A 319 2.52 9.29 -7.39
C LEU A 319 3.06 10.35 -8.36
N GLY A 320 3.09 10.05 -9.65
CA GLY A 320 3.42 10.98 -10.72
C GLY A 320 2.52 12.21 -10.75
N GLU A 321 1.20 12.04 -10.58
CA GLU A 321 0.26 13.15 -10.47
C GLU A 321 0.60 14.09 -9.29
N ILE A 322 0.98 13.52 -8.14
CA ILE A 322 1.36 14.29 -6.93
C ILE A 322 2.68 15.02 -7.16
N ALA A 323 3.68 14.34 -7.71
CA ALA A 323 5.03 14.88 -7.90
C ALA A 323 5.20 15.70 -9.20
N GLN A 324 4.12 15.86 -9.98
CA GLN A 324 4.10 16.52 -11.29
C GLN A 324 5.11 15.88 -12.27
N VAL A 325 5.04 14.56 -12.39
CA VAL A 325 5.74 13.74 -13.39
C VAL A 325 4.72 12.87 -14.10
N ASP A 326 4.50 13.10 -15.39
CA ASP A 326 3.50 12.35 -16.16
C ASP A 326 4.03 10.95 -16.53
N VAL A 327 3.92 10.02 -15.59
CA VAL A 327 4.31 8.61 -15.79
C VAL A 327 3.35 7.91 -16.75
N TRP A 328 2.05 8.25 -16.70
CA TRP A 328 1.01 7.62 -17.51
C TRP A 328 1.28 7.78 -19.00
N ASN A 329 1.51 9.01 -19.46
CA ASN A 329 1.64 9.30 -20.89
C ASN A 329 3.08 9.30 -21.39
N PHE A 330 4.03 8.79 -20.59
CA PHE A 330 5.40 8.65 -21.03
C PHE A 330 5.51 7.67 -22.21
N ASN A 331 6.28 8.07 -23.21
CA ASN A 331 6.58 7.26 -24.39
C ASN A 331 8.05 7.45 -24.78
N LEU A 332 8.73 6.36 -25.12
CA LEU A 332 10.04 6.37 -25.76
C LEU A 332 10.13 5.22 -26.76
N ASP A 333 10.47 5.52 -28.01
CA ASP A 333 10.62 4.54 -29.11
C ASP A 333 9.42 3.57 -29.23
N ASP A 334 8.21 4.12 -29.15
CA ASP A 334 6.95 3.38 -29.21
C ASP A 334 6.68 2.46 -28.01
N ARG A 335 7.41 2.60 -26.91
CA ARG A 335 7.22 1.86 -25.66
C ARG A 335 6.51 2.78 -24.65
N SER A 336 5.36 2.34 -24.14
CA SER A 336 4.56 3.13 -23.21
C SER A 336 3.73 2.26 -22.29
N LEU A 337 3.30 2.82 -21.16
CA LEU A 337 2.35 2.15 -20.26
C LEU A 337 1.04 1.83 -20.98
N ARG A 338 0.49 2.78 -21.75
CA ARG A 338 -0.78 2.60 -22.47
C ARG A 338 -0.79 1.31 -23.29
N LYS A 339 0.30 0.99 -23.99
CA LYS A 339 0.43 -0.26 -24.74
C LYS A 339 0.50 -1.48 -23.83
N GLY A 340 1.19 -1.39 -22.69
CA GLY A 340 1.22 -2.43 -21.67
C GLY A 340 -0.17 -2.81 -21.14
N TYR A 341 -0.99 -1.82 -20.81
CA TYR A 341 -2.38 -2.06 -20.41
C TYR A 341 -3.22 -2.58 -21.56
N ALA A 342 -3.06 -2.05 -22.78
CA ALA A 342 -3.77 -2.52 -23.97
C ALA A 342 -3.47 -4.00 -24.26
N TYR A 343 -2.22 -4.42 -24.07
CA TYR A 343 -1.82 -5.82 -24.22
C TYR A 343 -2.61 -6.75 -23.30
N VAL A 344 -2.74 -6.40 -22.01
CA VAL A 344 -3.56 -7.18 -21.06
C VAL A 344 -5.05 -7.10 -21.40
N ALA A 345 -5.55 -5.91 -21.78
CA ALA A 345 -6.96 -5.69 -22.11
C ALA A 345 -7.46 -6.58 -23.26
N ASN A 346 -6.60 -6.91 -24.23
CA ASN A 346 -6.93 -7.80 -25.36
C ASN A 346 -7.39 -9.20 -24.93
N TYR A 347 -7.04 -9.63 -23.72
CA TYR A 347 -7.37 -10.96 -23.18
C TYR A 347 -8.45 -10.93 -22.09
N VAL A 348 -8.84 -9.74 -21.61
CA VAL A 348 -9.95 -9.59 -20.66
C VAL A 348 -11.27 -9.60 -21.43
N HIS A 349 -12.23 -10.44 -21.02
CA HIS A 349 -13.54 -10.57 -21.67
C HIS A 349 -13.41 -10.60 -23.21
N SER A 350 -12.62 -11.53 -23.70
CA SER A 350 -12.24 -11.66 -25.10
C SER A 350 -12.33 -13.11 -25.55
N ASN A 351 -12.51 -13.33 -26.84
CA ASN A 351 -12.41 -14.66 -27.45
C ASN A 351 -10.95 -15.04 -27.76
N GLU A 352 -10.01 -14.10 -27.62
CA GLU A 352 -8.59 -14.35 -27.83
C GLU A 352 -8.00 -15.13 -26.64
N PRO A 353 -7.45 -16.33 -26.86
CA PRO A 353 -6.82 -17.08 -25.79
C PRO A 353 -5.50 -16.43 -25.38
N TRP A 354 -5.17 -16.52 -24.09
CA TRP A 354 -3.83 -16.16 -23.59
C TRP A 354 -2.77 -17.04 -24.29
N PRO A 355 -1.81 -16.46 -25.05
CA PRO A 355 -0.94 -17.24 -25.93
C PRO A 355 0.27 -17.84 -25.22
N TRP A 356 0.48 -17.52 -23.94
CA TRP A 356 1.65 -17.95 -23.18
C TRP A 356 1.31 -19.12 -22.27
N LYS A 357 2.28 -20.03 -22.11
CA LYS A 357 2.14 -21.16 -21.20
C LYS A 357 2.08 -20.66 -19.76
N ASP A 358 0.93 -20.86 -19.12
CA ASP A 358 0.71 -20.58 -17.71
C ASP A 358 0.48 -21.90 -16.96
N ILE A 359 1.10 -22.06 -15.79
CA ILE A 359 0.85 -23.23 -14.93
C ILE A 359 -0.49 -23.12 -14.19
N ASP A 360 -1.03 -21.91 -14.08
CA ASP A 360 -2.34 -21.64 -13.51
C ASP A 360 -3.39 -21.41 -14.60
N LYS A 361 -4.67 -21.48 -14.21
CA LYS A 361 -5.75 -20.92 -15.02
C LYS A 361 -5.68 -19.39 -14.98
N MET A 362 -5.89 -18.74 -16.14
CA MET A 362 -6.05 -17.29 -16.21
C MET A 362 -7.18 -16.83 -15.28
N ASP A 363 -6.82 -15.95 -14.34
CA ASP A 363 -7.70 -15.38 -13.32
C ASP A 363 -7.89 -13.89 -13.62
N ASP A 364 -9.02 -13.54 -14.19
CA ASP A 364 -9.31 -12.20 -14.69
C ASP A 364 -9.50 -11.16 -13.57
N GLU A 365 -9.74 -11.58 -12.32
CA GLU A 365 -9.76 -10.68 -11.15
C GLU A 365 -8.44 -9.90 -11.03
N LYS A 366 -7.31 -10.53 -11.43
CA LYS A 366 -5.99 -9.88 -11.40
C LYS A 366 -5.87 -8.68 -12.32
N ALA A 367 -6.72 -8.59 -13.35
CA ALA A 367 -6.73 -7.46 -14.27
C ALA A 367 -7.64 -6.32 -13.82
N LEU A 368 -8.48 -6.52 -12.79
CA LEU A 368 -9.53 -5.57 -12.40
C LEU A 368 -8.98 -4.19 -12.10
N VAL A 369 -8.07 -4.09 -11.12
CA VAL A 369 -7.51 -2.78 -10.72
C VAL A 369 -6.72 -2.13 -11.86
N ASN A 370 -6.10 -2.94 -12.74
CA ASN A 370 -5.35 -2.45 -13.89
C ASN A 370 -6.27 -1.83 -14.94
N MET A 371 -7.38 -2.50 -15.27
CA MET A 371 -8.35 -1.99 -16.24
C MET A 371 -9.07 -0.74 -15.70
N VAL A 372 -9.43 -0.74 -14.41
CA VAL A 372 -10.00 0.44 -13.75
C VAL A 372 -9.03 1.62 -13.78
N SER A 373 -7.75 1.39 -13.48
CA SER A 373 -6.73 2.44 -13.52
C SER A 373 -6.48 2.95 -14.94
N ALA A 374 -6.42 2.05 -15.93
CA ALA A 374 -6.27 2.41 -17.34
C ALA A 374 -7.45 3.22 -17.87
N ALA A 375 -8.69 2.83 -17.55
CA ALA A 375 -9.90 3.55 -17.96
C ALA A 375 -9.91 5.00 -17.41
N ARG A 376 -9.35 5.21 -16.22
CA ARG A 376 -9.21 6.52 -15.61
C ARG A 376 -8.05 7.34 -16.18
N ALA A 377 -6.94 6.69 -16.53
CA ALA A 377 -5.77 7.35 -17.11
C ALA A 377 -5.97 7.75 -18.58
N TRP A 378 -6.70 6.93 -19.36
CA TRP A 378 -6.97 7.13 -20.78
C TRP A 378 -8.47 7.02 -21.07
N PRO A 379 -9.29 8.01 -20.66
CA PRO A 379 -10.74 7.99 -20.87
C PRO A 379 -11.14 8.07 -22.34
N ASP A 380 -10.20 8.40 -23.24
CA ASP A 380 -10.38 8.38 -24.69
C ASP A 380 -10.38 6.96 -25.29
N ASP A 381 -9.97 5.95 -24.51
CA ASP A 381 -9.90 4.55 -24.93
C ASP A 381 -11.10 3.75 -24.40
N SER A 382 -12.13 3.58 -25.23
CA SER A 382 -13.37 2.90 -24.79
C SER A 382 -13.12 1.45 -24.40
N ALA A 383 -12.09 0.79 -24.96
CA ALA A 383 -11.77 -0.59 -24.63
C ALA A 383 -11.45 -0.74 -23.13
N PHE A 384 -10.66 0.18 -22.54
CA PHE A 384 -10.36 0.11 -21.11
C PHE A 384 -11.62 0.29 -20.26
N ALA A 385 -12.48 1.25 -20.60
CA ALA A 385 -13.73 1.48 -19.88
C ALA A 385 -14.65 0.25 -19.93
N GLU A 386 -14.82 -0.35 -21.11
CA GLU A 386 -15.63 -1.57 -21.30
C GLU A 386 -15.08 -2.76 -20.50
N LYS A 387 -13.76 -2.99 -20.53
CA LYS A 387 -13.13 -4.07 -19.76
C LYS A 387 -13.26 -3.84 -18.25
N ALA A 388 -13.05 -2.61 -17.80
CA ALA A 388 -13.15 -2.24 -16.39
C ALA A 388 -14.60 -2.42 -15.87
N GLN A 389 -15.60 -1.95 -16.62
CA GLN A 389 -17.01 -2.13 -16.27
C GLN A 389 -17.39 -3.61 -16.19
N TRP A 390 -16.96 -4.42 -17.15
CA TRP A 390 -17.22 -5.86 -17.12
C TRP A 390 -16.60 -6.54 -15.89
N LEU A 391 -15.34 -6.23 -15.58
CA LEU A 391 -14.66 -6.77 -14.39
C LEU A 391 -15.34 -6.31 -13.10
N MET A 392 -15.65 -5.02 -12.96
CA MET A 392 -16.33 -4.50 -11.78
C MET A 392 -17.70 -5.14 -11.56
N ALA A 393 -18.47 -5.38 -12.62
CA ALA A 393 -19.75 -6.10 -12.54
C ALA A 393 -19.58 -7.58 -12.15
N LYS A 394 -18.50 -8.23 -12.62
CA LYS A 394 -18.19 -9.63 -12.29
C LYS A 394 -17.70 -9.81 -10.85
N TYR A 395 -17.02 -8.80 -10.29
CA TYR A 395 -16.44 -8.79 -8.95
C TYR A 395 -17.04 -7.65 -8.10
N PRO A 396 -18.32 -7.75 -7.71
CA PRO A 396 -19.03 -6.68 -6.98
C PRO A 396 -18.49 -6.42 -5.57
N ASP A 397 -17.72 -7.37 -5.03
CA ASP A 397 -17.14 -7.27 -3.69
C ASP A 397 -15.68 -6.78 -3.71
N ASP A 398 -15.15 -6.40 -4.88
CA ASP A 398 -13.77 -5.91 -4.96
C ASP A 398 -13.64 -4.49 -4.36
N ILE A 399 -12.55 -4.24 -3.65
CA ILE A 399 -12.34 -2.96 -2.97
C ILE A 399 -12.24 -1.77 -3.94
N SER A 400 -11.90 -2.02 -5.22
CA SER A 400 -11.78 -0.99 -6.25
C SER A 400 -13.08 -0.21 -6.47
N HIS A 401 -14.25 -0.81 -6.18
CA HIS A 401 -15.53 -0.10 -6.15
C HIS A 401 -15.52 1.06 -5.15
N LEU A 402 -14.83 0.93 -4.02
CA LEU A 402 -14.78 1.98 -2.99
C LEU A 402 -13.63 2.95 -3.18
N ILE A 403 -12.44 2.46 -3.53
CA ILE A 403 -11.20 3.26 -3.48
C ILE A 403 -10.78 3.85 -4.82
N THR A 404 -11.25 3.26 -5.92
CA THR A 404 -10.96 3.72 -7.29
C THR A 404 -12.20 3.60 -8.19
N PRO A 405 -13.38 4.12 -7.79
CA PRO A 405 -14.62 3.97 -8.53
C PRO A 405 -14.54 4.56 -9.93
N LEU A 406 -15.21 3.91 -10.89
CA LEU A 406 -15.57 4.56 -12.15
C LEU A 406 -16.72 5.51 -11.90
N LYS A 407 -16.52 6.79 -12.21
CA LYS A 407 -17.54 7.83 -12.03
C LYS A 407 -18.43 7.85 -13.26
N GLN A 408 -19.74 7.77 -13.05
CA GLN A 408 -20.71 8.00 -14.13
C GLN A 408 -20.73 9.51 -14.39
N HIS A 409 -20.48 9.91 -15.64
CA HIS A 409 -20.48 11.31 -16.09
C HIS A 409 -21.84 11.72 -16.64
#